data_AF-A0A7W0UUY8-F1
#
_entry.id   AF-A0A7W0UUY8-F1
#
_cell.length_a   1.000
_cell.length_b   1.000
_cell.length_c   1.000
_cell.angle_alpha   90.00
_cell.angle_beta   90.00
_cell.angle_gamma   90.00
#
_symmetry.space_group_name_H-M   'P 1'
#
loop_
_entity.id
_entity.type
_entity.pdbx_description
1 polymer ?
#
loop_
_entity_poly.entity_id
_entity_poly.type
_entity_poly.pdbx_seq_one_letter_code
_entity_poly.pdbx_strand_id
1 'polypeptide(L)'
;NTDILVRTVTDCLWMSSGRLRIQKGGIRKIYYGILAAFSVWGVIMIRSASPMMLFTILANVAGLVLVIGGIQIFLVNRRFLPRAVRAPLWREMALLACSAFYAFFSFFVFRNLAQSVFGW
;
A
#
# COMPACT_ATOMS: atom_id res chain seq x y z
N ASN A 1 7.95 -14.14 10.06
CA ASN A 1 7.20 -12.95 9.62
C ASN A 1 7.80 -12.31 8.36
N THR A 2 9.12 -12.11 8.29
CA THR A 2 9.77 -11.52 7.10
C THR A 2 9.61 -12.35 5.83
N ASP A 3 9.65 -13.68 5.93
CA ASP A 3 9.49 -14.59 4.79
C ASP A 3 8.12 -14.46 4.10
N ILE A 4 7.05 -14.38 4.89
CA ILE A 4 5.69 -14.27 4.35
C ILE A 4 5.46 -12.92 3.65
N LEU A 5 6.04 -11.83 4.17
CA LEU A 5 5.97 -10.52 3.53
C LEU A 5 6.62 -10.53 2.14
N VAL A 6 7.83 -11.09 2.04
CA VAL A 6 8.56 -11.17 0.77
C VAL A 6 7.79 -12.02 -0.22
N ARG A 7 7.20 -13.14 0.24
CA ARG A 7 6.36 -14.00 -0.59
C ARG A 7 5.11 -13.28 -1.10
N THR A 8 4.34 -12.60 -0.24
CA THR A 8 3.12 -11.88 -0.64
C THR A 8 3.43 -10.76 -1.65
N VAL A 9 4.51 -10.00 -1.45
CA VAL A 9 4.91 -8.96 -2.39
C VAL A 9 5.33 -9.56 -3.73
N THR A 10 6.06 -10.68 -3.70
CA THR A 10 6.46 -11.40 -4.92
C THR A 10 5.25 -11.92 -5.69
N ASP A 11 4.26 -12.50 -5.00
CA ASP A 11 3.02 -12.99 -5.61
C ASP A 11 2.18 -11.85 -6.22
N CYS A 12 2.05 -10.71 -5.52
CA CYS A 12 1.39 -9.52 -6.07
C CYS A 12 2.08 -8.98 -7.33
N LEU A 13 3.41 -8.90 -7.34
CA LEU A 13 4.18 -8.45 -8.51
C LEU A 13 4.08 -9.44 -9.69
N TRP A 14 4.09 -10.73 -9.39
CA TRP A 14 3.94 -11.79 -10.38
C TRP A 14 2.54 -11.79 -11.02
N MET A 15 1.48 -11.59 -10.23
CA MET A 15 0.11 -11.46 -10.73
C MET A 15 -0.12 -10.16 -11.52
N SER A 16 0.55 -9.08 -11.14
CA SER A 16 0.47 -7.77 -11.80
C SER A 16 1.15 -7.75 -13.18
N SER A 17 2.17 -8.57 -13.41
CA SER A 17 3.04 -8.46 -14.58
C SER A 17 2.92 -9.66 -15.54
N GLY A 18 2.16 -9.50 -16.63
CA GLY A 18 2.05 -10.50 -17.70
C GLY A 18 3.38 -10.79 -18.43
N ARG A 19 4.30 -9.81 -18.46
CA ARG A 19 5.62 -9.92 -19.12
C ARG A 19 6.63 -10.82 -18.38
N LEU A 20 6.53 -10.96 -17.05
CA LEU A 20 7.49 -11.77 -16.28
C LEU A 20 7.11 -13.26 -16.22
N ARG A 21 5.87 -13.61 -16.59
CA ARG A 21 5.39 -15.00 -16.66
C ARG A 21 6.10 -15.86 -17.71
N ILE A 22 6.73 -15.24 -18.69
CA ILE A 22 7.27 -15.90 -19.89
C ILE A 22 8.73 -16.37 -19.68
N GLN A 23 9.44 -15.85 -18.67
CA GLN A 23 10.87 -16.13 -18.49
C GLN A 23 11.11 -17.21 -17.42
N LYS A 24 11.54 -18.42 -17.85
CA LYS A 24 11.97 -19.50 -16.94
C LYS A 24 13.10 -18.99 -16.02
N GLY A 25 12.87 -19.01 -14.71
CA GLY A 25 13.83 -18.55 -13.69
C GLY A 25 13.68 -17.09 -13.23
N GLY A 26 12.74 -16.33 -13.80
CA GLY A 26 12.50 -14.92 -13.42
C GLY A 26 12.08 -14.74 -11.96
N ILE A 27 11.31 -15.69 -11.41
CA ILE A 27 10.80 -15.63 -10.02
C ILE A 27 11.91 -15.51 -8.98
N ARG A 28 13.03 -16.21 -9.18
CA ARG A 28 14.14 -16.20 -8.22
C ARG A 28 14.85 -14.84 -8.20
N LYS A 29 15.02 -14.22 -9.39
CA LYS A 29 15.61 -12.88 -9.50
C LYS A 29 14.71 -11.81 -8.90
N ILE A 30 13.39 -11.91 -9.11
CA ILE A 30 12.41 -11.01 -8.50
C ILE A 30 12.44 -11.14 -6.97
N TYR A 31 12.41 -12.37 -6.46
CA TYR A 31 12.45 -12.65 -5.04
C TYR A 31 13.70 -12.06 -4.37
N TYR A 32 14.89 -12.35 -4.90
CA TYR A 32 16.14 -11.82 -4.34
C TYR A 32 16.29 -10.31 -4.55
N GLY A 33 15.76 -9.75 -5.64
CA GLY A 33 15.74 -8.30 -5.88
C GLY A 33 14.90 -7.56 -4.85
N ILE A 34 13.67 -8.04 -4.58
CA ILE A 34 12.78 -7.48 -3.56
C ILE A 34 13.39 -7.67 -2.17
N LEU A 35 13.91 -8.85 -1.86
CA LEU A 35 14.56 -9.15 -0.58
C LEU A 35 15.74 -8.20 -0.32
N ALA A 36 16.61 -8.01 -1.32
CA ALA A 36 17.73 -7.08 -1.21
C ALA A 36 17.26 -5.63 -1.04
N ALA A 37 16.25 -5.18 -1.82
CA ALA A 37 15.71 -3.83 -1.71
C ALA A 37 15.13 -3.56 -0.31
N PHE A 38 14.30 -4.47 0.23
CA PHE A 38 13.75 -4.33 1.58
C PHE A 38 14.84 -4.39 2.67
N SER A 39 15.84 -5.25 2.49
CA SER A 39 16.94 -5.38 3.46
C SER A 39 17.79 -4.11 3.52
N VAL A 40 18.20 -3.57 2.36
CA VAL A 40 18.97 -2.33 2.27
C VAL A 40 18.15 -1.16 2.80
N TRP A 41 16.88 -1.06 2.42
CA TRP A 41 16.00 0.00 2.90
C TRP A 41 15.79 -0.06 4.42
N GLY A 42 15.62 -1.25 5.00
CA GLY A 42 15.52 -1.45 6.44
C GLY A 42 16.75 -0.97 7.19
N VAL A 43 17.96 -1.27 6.69
CA VAL A 43 19.22 -0.80 7.29
C VAL A 43 19.32 0.73 7.26
N ILE A 44 18.90 1.35 6.15
CA ILE A 44 18.88 2.82 6.02
C ILE A 44 17.89 3.44 7.03
N MET A 45 16.70 2.86 7.18
CA MET A 45 15.68 3.35 8.10
C MET A 45 16.11 3.27 9.57
N ILE A 46 16.76 2.17 9.98
CA ILE A 46 17.28 2.00 11.34
C ILE A 46 18.37 3.05 11.66
N ARG A 47 19.16 3.45 10.66
CA ARG A 47 20.24 4.42 10.84
C ARG A 47 19.75 5.88 10.83
N SER A 48 18.61 6.16 10.20
CA SER A 48 18.21 7.53 9.85
C SER A 48 17.12 8.14 10.74
N ALA A 49 16.36 7.35 11.51
CA ALA A 49 15.16 7.84 12.16
C ALA A 49 15.07 7.46 13.64
N SER A 50 14.63 8.40 14.48
CA SER A 50 14.17 8.09 15.84
C SER A 50 12.96 7.13 15.75
N PRO A 51 12.83 6.13 16.66
CA PRO A 51 11.75 5.14 16.60
C PRO A 51 10.36 5.76 16.45
N MET A 52 10.13 6.90 17.08
CA MET A 52 8.88 7.66 17.02
C MET A 52 8.54 8.17 15.60
N MET A 53 9.55 8.57 14.82
CA MET A 53 9.36 9.04 13.44
C MET A 53 8.94 7.88 12.53
N LEU A 54 9.51 6.69 12.73
CA LEU A 54 9.12 5.48 11.99
C LEU A 54 7.65 5.12 12.26
N PHE A 55 7.21 5.16 13.51
CA PHE A 55 5.81 4.94 13.86
C PHE A 55 4.88 5.98 13.22
N THR A 56 5.31 7.23 13.16
CA THR A 56 4.56 8.31 12.50
C THR A 56 4.42 8.04 11.00
N ILE A 57 5.50 7.63 10.33
CA ILE A 57 5.45 7.27 8.91
C ILE A 57 4.51 6.07 8.68
N LEU A 58 4.60 5.02 9.50
CA LEU A 58 3.73 3.84 9.44
C LEU A 58 2.25 4.19 9.57
N ALA A 59 1.89 5.04 10.55
CA ALA A 59 0.51 5.49 10.76
C ALA A 59 -0.03 6.26 9.54
N ASN A 60 0.80 7.07 8.90
CA ASN A 60 0.42 7.83 7.72
C ASN A 60 0.25 6.96 6.47
N VAL A 61 1.14 5.98 6.28
CA VAL A 61 1.01 4.99 5.21
C VAL A 61 -0.27 4.17 5.38
N ALA A 62 -0.63 3.80 6.61
CA ALA A 62 -1.90 3.11 6.87
C ALA A 62 -3.12 3.95 6.44
N GLY A 63 -3.09 5.27 6.68
CA GLY A 63 -4.09 6.20 6.16
C GLY A 63 -4.20 6.19 4.63
N LEU A 64 -3.06 6.24 3.92
CA LEU A 64 -3.05 6.14 2.45
C LEU A 64 -3.61 4.81 1.94
N VAL A 65 -3.25 3.70 2.57
CA VAL A 65 -3.75 2.36 2.21
C VAL A 65 -5.26 2.30 2.39
N LEU A 66 -5.80 2.90 3.45
CA LEU A 66 -7.25 2.96 3.68
C LEU A 66 -7.98 3.73 2.57
N VAL A 67 -7.39 4.84 2.10
CA VAL A 67 -7.95 5.64 0.99
C VAL A 67 -8.00 4.83 -0.28
N ILE A 68 -6.85 4.29 -0.70
CA ILE A 68 -6.72 3.50 -1.93
C ILE A 68 -7.61 2.26 -1.86
N GLY A 69 -7.58 1.54 -0.73
CA GLY A 69 -8.40 0.37 -0.48
C GLY A 69 -9.90 0.67 -0.54
N GLY A 70 -10.36 1.77 0.07
CA GLY A 70 -11.76 2.19 0.01
C GLY A 70 -12.24 2.45 -1.42
N ILE A 71 -11.42 3.13 -2.22
CA ILE A 71 -11.72 3.39 -3.64
C ILE A 71 -11.73 2.09 -4.45
N GLN A 72 -10.76 1.20 -4.22
CA GLN A 72 -10.65 -0.08 -4.93
C GLN A 72 -11.83 -1.01 -4.61
N ILE A 73 -12.25 -1.07 -3.34
CA ILE A 73 -13.44 -1.82 -2.90
C ILE A 73 -14.70 -1.27 -3.58
N PHE A 74 -14.86 0.05 -3.62
CA PHE A 74 -15.98 0.68 -4.31
C PHE A 74 -16.00 0.35 -5.80
N LEU A 75 -14.85 0.44 -6.48
CA LEU A 75 -14.73 0.10 -7.89
C LEU A 75 -15.07 -1.37 -8.16
N VAL A 76 -14.58 -2.29 -7.32
CA VAL A 76 -14.84 -3.73 -7.44
C VAL A 76 -16.32 -4.04 -7.20
N ASN A 77 -16.93 -3.45 -6.16
CA ASN A 77 -18.34 -3.65 -5.82
C ASN A 77 -19.28 -3.19 -6.95
N ARG A 78 -18.93 -2.12 -7.66
CA ARG A 78 -19.70 -1.60 -8.80
C ARG A 78 -19.44 -2.34 -10.12
N ARG A 79 -18.20 -2.77 -10.37
CA ARG A 79 -17.77 -3.36 -11.65
C ARG A 79 -18.02 -4.87 -11.73
N PHE A 80 -17.77 -5.62 -10.66
CA PHE A 80 -17.76 -7.09 -10.70
C PHE A 80 -18.98 -7.76 -10.07
N LEU A 81 -19.78 -7.08 -9.23
CA LEU A 81 -20.94 -7.71 -8.58
C LEU A 81 -22.25 -7.60 -9.40
N PRO A 82 -22.95 -8.73 -9.66
CA PRO A 82 -24.30 -8.76 -10.22
C PRO A 82 -25.27 -7.95 -9.36
N ARG A 83 -26.21 -7.25 -10.01
CA ARG A 83 -27.15 -6.30 -9.34
C ARG A 83 -27.92 -6.90 -8.15
N ALA A 84 -28.10 -8.21 -8.09
CA ALA A 84 -28.83 -8.92 -7.04
C ALA A 84 -28.12 -9.03 -5.68
N VAL A 85 -26.79 -8.85 -5.62
CA VAL A 85 -25.99 -9.05 -4.37
C VAL A 85 -25.24 -7.79 -3.95
N ARG A 86 -25.56 -6.64 -4.55
CA ARG A 86 -24.85 -5.39 -4.28
C ARG A 86 -25.07 -4.94 -2.84
N ALA A 87 -23.99 -4.52 -2.18
CA ALA A 87 -24.09 -3.87 -0.89
C ALA A 87 -25.02 -2.64 -0.98
N PRO A 88 -25.83 -2.35 0.07
CA PRO A 88 -26.76 -1.22 0.06
C PRO A 88 -25.99 0.10 -0.09
N LEU A 89 -26.55 1.03 -0.87
CA LEU A 89 -25.92 2.30 -1.25
C LEU A 89 -25.42 3.13 -0.04
N TRP A 90 -26.06 3.01 1.13
CA TRP A 90 -25.62 3.66 2.36
C TRP A 90 -24.24 3.17 2.84
N ARG A 91 -23.96 1.87 2.74
CA ARG A 91 -22.65 1.30 3.11
C ARG A 91 -21.55 1.77 2.16
N GLU A 92 -21.85 1.90 0.87
CA GLU A 92 -20.92 2.49 -0.11
C GLU A 92 -20.63 3.95 0.21
N MET A 93 -21.66 4.74 0.53
CA MET A 93 -21.52 6.15 0.90
C MET A 93 -20.73 6.33 2.19
N ALA A 94 -20.98 5.50 3.21
CA ALA A 94 -20.22 5.52 4.46
C ALA A 94 -18.74 5.15 4.25
N LEU A 95 -18.46 4.17 3.38
CA LEU A 95 -17.10 3.78 3.02
C LEU A 95 -16.39 4.92 2.27
N LEU A 96 -17.07 5.56 1.32
CA LEU A 96 -16.53 6.71 0.57
C LEU A 96 -16.32 7.92 1.48
N ALA A 97 -17.24 8.20 2.41
CA ALA A 97 -17.08 9.29 3.38
C ALA A 97 -15.88 9.03 4.32
N CYS A 98 -15.72 7.80 4.80
CA CYS A 98 -14.58 7.40 5.62
C CYS A 98 -13.27 7.49 4.83
N SER A 99 -13.26 6.99 3.58
CA SER A 99 -12.12 7.11 2.66
C SER A 99 -11.78 8.57 2.36
N ALA A 100 -12.76 9.44 2.11
CA ALA A 100 -12.56 10.85 1.85
C ALA A 100 -12.03 11.61 3.07
N PHE A 101 -12.55 11.31 4.27
CA PHE A 101 -12.05 11.88 5.52
C PHE A 101 -10.58 11.51 5.76
N TYR A 102 -10.24 10.24 5.59
CA TYR A 102 -8.85 9.78 5.70
C TYR A 102 -7.97 10.28 4.55
N ALA A 103 -8.51 10.51 3.35
CA ALA A 103 -7.78 11.08 2.22
C ALA A 103 -7.38 12.53 2.49
N PHE A 104 -8.31 13.32 3.04
CA PHE A 104 -8.04 14.68 3.46
C PHE A 104 -6.94 14.73 4.53
N PHE A 105 -7.05 13.88 5.56
CA PHE A 105 -6.05 13.81 6.62
C PHE A 105 -4.69 13.34 6.10
N SER A 106 -4.67 12.30 5.27
CA SER A 106 -3.45 11.74 4.69
C SER A 106 -2.75 12.72 3.75
N PHE A 107 -3.49 13.47 2.93
CA PHE A 107 -2.93 14.53 2.09
C PHE A 107 -2.31 15.66 2.93
N PHE A 108 -3.01 16.10 3.98
CA PHE A 108 -2.51 17.14 4.87
C PHE A 108 -1.24 16.71 5.60
N VAL A 109 -1.17 15.46 6.07
CA VAL A 109 0.02 14.96 6.76
C VAL A 109 1.15 14.67 5.78
N PHE A 110 0.87 14.15 4.58
CA PHE A 110 1.91 13.98 3.55
C PHE A 110 2.57 15.32 3.21
N ARG A 111 1.79 16.40 3.11
CA ARG A 111 2.32 17.76 2.95
C ARG A 111 3.22 18.16 4.11
N ASN A 112 2.80 17.95 5.35
CA ASN A 112 3.60 18.27 6.54
C ASN A 112 4.88 17.42 6.63
N LEU A 113 4.79 16.14 6.28
CA LEU A 113 5.90 15.20 6.35
C LEU A 113 6.93 15.49 5.26
N ALA A 114 6.47 15.80 4.04
CA ALA A 114 7.33 16.30 2.97
C ALA A 114 8.05 17.60 3.38
N GLN A 115 7.35 18.52 4.06
CA GLN A 115 7.97 19.74 4.59
C GLN A 115 9.01 19.44 5.68
N SER A 116 8.75 18.50 6.60
CA SER A 116 9.72 18.12 7.65
C SER A 116 10.95 17.36 7.14
N VAL A 117 10.86 16.73 5.97
CA VAL A 117 11.96 15.98 5.36
C VAL A 117 12.79 16.85 4.40
N PHE A 118 12.16 17.82 3.73
CA PHE A 118 12.84 18.71 2.76
C PHE A 118 13.14 20.13 3.29
N GLY A 119 12.52 20.56 4.39
CA GLY A 119 12.78 21.82 5.06
C GLY A 119 13.34 21.56 6.45
N TRP A 120 14.65 21.82 6.59
CA TRP A 120 15.45 21.97 7.80
C TRP A 120 14.77 21.72 9.16
#